data_AF-A0A4R5K641-F1
#
_entry.id   AF-A0A4R5K641-F1
#
_cell.length_a   1.000
_cell.length_b   1.000
_cell.length_c   1.000
_cell.angle_alpha   90.00
_cell.angle_beta   90.00
_cell.angle_gamma   90.00
#
_symmetry.space_group_name_H-M   'P 1'
#
loop_
_entity.id
_entity.type
_entity.pdbx_description
1 polymer ?
#
loop_
_entity_poly.entity_id
_entity_poly.type
_entity_poly.pdbx_seq_one_letter_code
_entity_poly.pdbx_strand_id
1 'polypeptide(L)'
;MPKNTDYLSKLATYNKKHGITATFSEMKKTARRMQKLHDERGPVDLDAFFLLHADPTGEEATDNVMAERAAQNEANAARRLAA
;
A
#
# COMPACT_ATOMS: atom_id res chain seq x y z
N MET A 1 -2.40 -1.85 -28.70
CA MET A 1 -2.92 -1.60 -27.33
C MET A 1 -2.03 -0.55 -26.70
N PRO A 2 -2.55 0.57 -26.16
CA PRO A 2 -1.68 1.56 -25.56
C PRO A 2 -0.96 0.93 -24.37
N LYS A 3 0.35 1.17 -24.36
CA LYS A 3 1.39 0.57 -23.53
C LYS A 3 1.09 0.80 -22.04
N ASN A 4 1.44 -0.19 -21.23
CA ASN A 4 1.48 -0.15 -19.75
C ASN A 4 1.47 1.27 -19.20
N THR A 5 0.41 1.59 -18.46
CA THR A 5 0.32 2.88 -17.80
C THR A 5 1.44 2.98 -16.78
N ASP A 6 2.35 3.94 -16.94
CA ASP A 6 3.46 4.11 -16.00
C ASP A 6 2.98 4.76 -14.70
N TYR A 7 2.43 3.92 -13.82
CA TYR A 7 1.93 4.32 -12.51
C TYR A 7 3.04 4.82 -11.58
N LEU A 8 4.29 4.39 -11.77
CA LEU A 8 5.39 4.84 -10.93
C LEU A 8 5.72 6.31 -11.19
N SER A 9 5.80 6.72 -12.46
CA SER A 9 6.03 8.12 -12.82
C SER A 9 4.83 9.01 -12.48
N LYS A 10 3.60 8.49 -12.65
CA LYS A 10 2.37 9.19 -12.22
C LYS A 10 2.35 9.42 -10.70
N LEU A 11 2.69 8.41 -9.91
CA LEU A 11 2.80 8.52 -8.46
C LEU A 11 3.87 9.51 -8.01
N ALA A 12 5.04 9.53 -8.66
CA ALA A 12 6.08 10.50 -8.35
C ALA A 12 5.61 11.95 -8.58
N THR A 13 4.86 12.18 -9.66
CA THR A 13 4.29 13.49 -9.97
C THR A 13 3.19 13.87 -8.98
N TYR A 14 2.31 12.92 -8.65
CA TYR A 14 1.26 13.09 -7.64
C TYR A 14 1.85 13.44 -6.27
N ASN A 15 2.82 12.66 -5.80
CA ASN A 15 3.48 12.89 -4.52
C ASN A 15 4.14 14.27 -4.46
N LYS A 16 4.81 14.70 -5.53
CA LYS A 16 5.39 16.04 -5.63
C LYS A 16 4.32 17.14 -5.55
N LYS A 17 3.19 16.97 -6.23
CA LYS A 17 2.08 17.94 -6.25
C LYS A 17 1.40 18.06 -4.87
N HIS A 18 1.24 16.96 -4.17
CA HIS A 18 0.53 16.89 -2.89
C HIS A 18 1.46 16.96 -1.66
N GLY A 19 2.77 17.14 -1.85
CA GLY A 19 3.75 17.22 -0.76
C GLY A 19 3.95 15.90 0.01
N ILE A 20 3.63 14.76 -0.60
CA ILE A 20 3.72 13.44 0.03
C ILE A 20 5.17 12.94 -0.04
N THR A 21 5.76 12.66 1.11
CA THR A 21 7.08 12.03 1.22
C THR A 21 6.93 10.52 1.28
N ALA A 22 6.99 9.86 0.13
CA ALA A 22 7.04 8.40 0.03
C ALA A 22 8.41 7.94 -0.49
N THR A 23 8.94 6.88 0.08
CA THR A 23 10.16 6.21 -0.39
C THR A 23 9.94 5.58 -1.77
N PHE A 24 11.03 5.33 -2.50
CA PHE A 24 10.96 4.64 -3.79
C PHE A 24 10.31 3.24 -3.68
N SER A 25 10.60 2.52 -2.60
CA SER A 25 10.01 1.22 -2.30
C SER A 25 8.49 1.27 -2.11
N GLU A 26 7.98 2.29 -1.39
CA GLU A 26 6.55 2.48 -1.18
C GLU A 26 5.86 2.84 -2.50
N MET A 27 6.41 3.80 -3.25
CA MET A 27 5.88 4.17 -4.57
C MET A 27 5.84 2.97 -5.51
N LYS A 28 6.89 2.14 -5.53
CA LYS A 28 6.95 0.93 -6.36
C LYS A 28 5.91 -0.12 -5.94
N LYS A 29 5.66 -0.30 -4.64
CA LYS A 29 4.59 -1.19 -4.15
C LYS A 29 3.21 -0.68 -4.57
N THR A 30 2.95 0.61 -4.40
CA THR A 30 1.68 1.24 -4.79
C THR A 30 1.45 1.16 -6.30
N ALA A 31 2.47 1.46 -7.11
CA ALA A 31 2.42 1.34 -8.57
C ALA A 31 2.05 -0.09 -9.01
N ARG A 32 2.63 -1.11 -8.36
CA ARG A 32 2.30 -2.53 -8.66
C ARG A 32 0.86 -2.87 -8.30
N ARG A 33 0.34 -2.38 -7.17
CA ARG A 33 -1.08 -2.57 -6.81
C ARG A 33 -2.01 -1.90 -7.82
N MET A 34 -1.70 -0.67 -8.23
CA MET A 34 -2.45 0.05 -9.26
C MET A 34 -2.41 -0.67 -10.61
N GLN A 35 -1.26 -1.22 -11.01
CA GLN A 35 -1.16 -1.99 -12.25
C GLN A 35 -2.02 -3.25 -12.19
N LYS A 36 -2.01 -3.99 -11.07
CA LYS A 36 -2.87 -5.16 -10.90
C LYS A 36 -4.37 -4.78 -11.00
N LEU A 37 -4.77 -3.70 -10.34
CA LEU A 37 -6.14 -3.18 -10.44
C LEU A 37 -6.49 -2.72 -11.86
N HIS A 38 -5.52 -2.15 -12.59
CA HIS A 38 -5.68 -1.80 -14.00
C HIS A 38 -6.02 -3.05 -14.81
N ASP A 39 -5.23 -4.10 -14.65
CA ASP A 39 -5.39 -5.33 -15.42
C ASP A 39 -6.73 -6.03 -15.09
N GLU A 40 -7.21 -5.92 -13.84
CA GLU A 40 -8.47 -6.52 -13.39
C GLU A 40 -9.72 -5.70 -13.75
N ARG A 41 -9.66 -4.36 -13.65
CA ARG A 41 -10.84 -3.49 -13.64
C ARG A 41 -10.77 -2.34 -14.63
N GLY A 42 -9.66 -2.19 -15.35
CA GLY A 42 -9.39 -1.06 -16.24
C GLY A 42 -8.68 0.10 -15.54
N PRO A 43 -8.42 1.20 -16.27
CA PRO A 43 -7.53 2.27 -15.83
C PRO A 43 -7.86 2.84 -14.45
N VAL A 44 -6.84 2.89 -13.58
CA VAL A 44 -6.94 3.45 -12.22
C VAL A 44 -6.65 4.95 -12.23
N ASP A 45 -7.57 5.73 -11.64
CA ASP A 45 -7.38 7.13 -11.28
C ASP A 45 -6.70 7.24 -9.90
N LEU A 46 -5.67 8.10 -9.78
CA LEU A 46 -4.89 8.23 -8.55
C LEU A 46 -5.68 8.92 -7.43
N ASP A 47 -6.47 9.95 -7.75
CA ASP A 47 -7.28 10.66 -6.76
C ASP A 47 -8.34 9.71 -6.19
N ALA A 48 -9.00 8.93 -7.07
CA ALA A 48 -9.97 7.93 -6.63
C ALA A 48 -9.31 6.78 -5.84
N PHE A 49 -8.12 6.32 -6.26
CA PHE A 49 -7.40 5.27 -5.54
C PHE A 49 -7.07 5.68 -4.12
N PHE A 50 -6.50 6.87 -3.93
CA PHE A 50 -6.14 7.36 -2.60
C PHE A 50 -7.35 7.78 -1.77
N LEU A 51 -8.44 8.25 -2.39
CA LEU A 51 -9.70 8.49 -1.68
C LEU A 51 -10.31 7.19 -1.13
N LEU A 52 -10.31 6.12 -1.94
CA LEU A 52 -10.84 4.82 -1.54
C LEU A 52 -9.97 4.10 -0.50
N HIS A 53 -8.69 4.43 -0.43
CA HIS A 53 -7.73 3.86 0.53
C HIS A 53 -7.30 4.90 1.57
N ALA A 54 -8.05 5.99 1.70
CA ALA A 54 -7.83 6.94 2.77
C ALA A 54 -8.33 6.32 4.06
N ASP A 55 -7.46 6.24 5.06
CA ASP A 55 -7.80 5.88 6.43
C ASP A 55 -7.74 7.16 7.29
N PRO A 56 -8.78 8.02 7.23
CA PRO A 56 -8.77 9.30 7.92
C PRO A 56 -8.78 9.16 9.44
N THR A 57 -9.26 8.03 9.97
CA THR A 57 -9.30 7.74 11.42
C THR A 57 -8.07 6.98 11.91
N GLY A 58 -7.31 6.35 11.00
CA GLY A 58 -6.12 5.57 11.34
C GLY A 58 -6.45 4.19 11.93
N GLU A 59 -7.69 3.72 11.77
CA GLU A 59 -8.17 2.48 12.37
C GLU A 59 -7.58 1.26 11.67
N GLU A 60 -7.55 1.23 10.33
CA GLU A 60 -6.89 0.15 9.59
C GLU A 60 -5.38 0.14 9.84
N ALA A 61 -4.75 1.32 9.96
CA ALA A 61 -3.34 1.40 10.33
C ALA A 61 -3.08 0.78 11.71
N THR A 62 -3.96 1.04 12.68
CA THR A 62 -3.88 0.50 14.04
C THR A 62 -4.09 -1.02 14.04
N ASP A 63 -5.10 -1.51 13.33
CA ASP A 63 -5.42 -2.94 13.24
C ASP A 63 -4.28 -3.73 12.61
N ASN A 64 -3.65 -3.21 11.57
CA ASN A 64 -2.49 -3.85 10.93
C ASN A 64 -1.32 -3.99 11.91
N VAL A 65 -1.02 -2.96 12.70
CA VAL A 65 0.06 -3.01 13.71
C VAL A 65 -0.28 -4.01 14.83
N MET A 66 -1.53 -4.03 15.28
CA MET A 66 -1.96 -4.94 16.35
C MET A 66 -1.98 -6.40 15.86
N ALA A 67 -2.38 -6.65 14.62
CA ALA A 67 -2.34 -7.97 14.00
C ALA A 67 -0.89 -8.47 13.82
N GLU A 68 0.03 -7.63 13.35
CA GLU A 68 1.45 -7.99 13.23
C GLU A 68 2.07 -8.32 14.60
N ARG A 69 1.74 -7.52 15.62
CA ARG A 69 2.20 -7.76 17.00
C ARG A 69 1.62 -9.06 17.58
N ALA A 70 0.36 -9.35 17.33
CA ALA A 70 -0.28 -10.59 17.76
C ALA A 70 0.41 -11.82 17.12
N ALA A 71 0.65 -11.80 15.81
CA ALA A 71 1.34 -12.88 15.11
C ALA A 71 2.78 -13.09 15.61
N GLN A 72 3.51 -12.01 15.91
CA GLN A 72 4.85 -12.10 16.51
C GLN A 72 4.82 -12.67 17.92
N ASN A 73 3.81 -12.30 18.73
CA ASN A 73 3.65 -12.82 20.07
C ASN A 73 3.35 -14.31 20.08
N GLU A 74 2.47 -14.79 19.19
CA GLU A 74 2.20 -16.23 19.01
C GLU A 74 3.47 -16.99 18.60
N ALA A 75 4.22 -16.48 17.63
CA ALA A 75 5.47 -17.10 17.19
C ALA A 75 6.52 -17.18 18.31
N ASN A 76 6.62 -16.13 19.14
CA ASN A 76 7.53 -16.11 20.29
C ASN A 76 7.07 -17.04 21.43
N ALA A 77 5.76 -17.12 21.69
CA ALA A 77 5.20 -18.05 22.66
C ALA A 77 5.44 -19.51 22.25
N ALA A 78 5.24 -19.84 20.98
CA ALA A 78 5.54 -21.17 20.44
C ALA A 78 7.03 -21.55 20.61
N ARG A 79 7.96 -20.61 20.40
CA ARG A 79 9.40 -20.84 20.64
C ARG A 79 9.74 -21.07 22.10
N ARG A 80 9.05 -20.39 23.03
CA ARG A 80 9.27 -20.57 24.48
C ARG A 80 8.72 -21.89 25.00
N LEU A 81 7.62 -22.39 24.41
CA LEU A 81 7.03 -23.67 24.79
C LEU A 81 7.81 -24.87 24.23
N ALA A 82 8.57 -24.67 23.15
CA ALA A 82 9.38 -25.68 22.50
C ALA A 82 10.84 -25.77 23.05
N ALA A 83 11.20 -24.93 24.02
CA ALA A 83 12.50 -24.90 24.71
C ALA A 83 12.37 -25.48 26.12
#